data_AF-X0Z7C0-F1
#
_entry.id   AF-X0Z7C0-F1
#
_cell.length_a   1.000
_cell.length_b   1.000
_cell.length_c   1.000
_cell.angle_alpha   90.00
_cell.angle_beta   90.00
_cell.angle_gamma   90.00
#
_symmetry.space_group_name_H-M   'P 1'
#
loop_
_entity.id
_entity.type
_entity.pdbx_description
1 polymer ?
#
loop_
_entity_poly.entity_id
_entity_poly.type
_entity_poly.pdbx_seq_one_letter_code
_entity_poly.pdbx_strand_id
1 'polypeptide(L)' 'MKTGAKSPKYGFLHMHPLIASSPRELHGKIARALADKISIAVKVDYFKGKFIGDKLLKGVEKRFK' A
#
# COMPACT_ATOMS: atom_id res chain seq x y z
N MET A 1 15.53 13.04 -8.12
CA MET A 1 16.48 12.61 -7.05
C MET A 1 17.79 13.34 -7.29
N LYS A 2 18.27 14.16 -6.34
CA LYS A 2 19.40 15.08 -6.59
C LYS A 2 20.76 14.58 -6.08
N THR A 3 20.78 13.78 -5.01
CA THR A 3 22.01 13.43 -4.27
C THR A 3 22.29 11.93 -4.17
N GLY A 4 21.47 11.08 -4.80
CA GLY A 4 21.60 9.61 -4.69
C GLY A 4 21.32 9.06 -3.28
N ALA A 5 20.84 9.88 -2.35
CA ALA A 5 20.46 9.45 -1.01
C ALA A 5 19.39 8.34 -1.05
N LYS A 6 19.33 7.51 0.00
CA LYS A 6 18.35 6.43 0.12
C LYS A 6 16.94 6.97 -0.07
N SER A 7 16.20 6.38 -1.02
CA SER A 7 14.81 6.75 -1.30
C SER A 7 13.90 6.54 -0.09
N PRO A 8 12.84 7.35 0.06
CA PRO A 8 11.84 7.13 1.10
C PRO A 8 11.15 5.78 0.88
N LYS A 9 10.96 5.02 1.97
CA LYS A 9 10.32 3.68 1.94
C LYS A 9 8.81 3.76 1.75
N TYR A 10 8.22 4.87 2.13
CA TYR A 10 6.79 5.16 2.11
C TYR A 10 6.58 6.67 2.08
N GLY A 11 5.41 7.10 1.60
CA GLY A 11 4.93 8.48 1.73
C GLY A 11 3.75 8.53 2.70
N PHE A 12 2.65 9.14 2.27
CA PHE A 12 1.40 9.25 3.04
C PHE A 12 0.83 7.91 3.52
N LEU A 13 1.15 6.81 2.81
CA LEU A 13 0.75 5.45 3.20
C LEU A 13 1.16 5.07 4.62
N HIS A 14 2.20 5.71 5.19
CA HIS A 14 2.67 5.43 6.55
C HIS A 14 1.58 5.60 7.62
N MET A 15 0.59 6.47 7.38
CA MET A 15 -0.52 6.72 8.30
C MET A 15 -1.51 5.55 8.35
N HIS A 16 -1.45 4.60 7.42
CA HIS A 16 -2.37 3.47 7.39
C HIS A 16 -2.17 2.55 8.61
N PRO A 17 -3.24 2.12 9.31
CA PRO A 17 -3.13 1.33 10.56
C PRO A 17 -2.26 0.08 10.44
N LEU A 18 -2.37 -0.67 9.32
CA LEU A 18 -1.54 -1.85 9.05
C LEU A 18 -0.02 -1.57 9.05
N ILE A 19 0.39 -0.35 8.68
CA ILE A 19 1.81 0.04 8.71
C ILE A 19 2.15 0.49 10.12
N ALA A 20 1.35 1.38 10.71
CA ALA A 20 1.59 1.94 12.03
C ALA A 20 1.70 0.87 13.13
N SER A 21 0.91 -0.20 13.06
CA SER A 21 0.93 -1.29 14.05
C SER A 21 2.04 -2.32 13.84
N SER A 22 2.73 -2.29 12.69
CA SER A 22 3.73 -3.29 12.32
C SER A 22 5.16 -2.90 12.73
N PRO A 23 6.08 -3.87 12.88
CA PRO A 23 7.51 -3.60 13.09
C PRO A 23 8.12 -2.76 11.97
N ARG A 24 9.05 -1.85 12.32
CA ARG A 24 9.68 -0.86 11.39
C ARG A 24 10.33 -1.49 10.16
N GLU A 25 10.79 -2.73 10.27
CA GLU A 25 11.40 -3.51 9.19
C GLU A 25 10.38 -3.91 8.12
N LEU A 26 9.14 -4.18 8.52
CA LEU A 26 8.05 -4.58 7.63
C LEU A 26 7.36 -3.39 6.96
N HIS A 27 7.52 -2.17 7.49
CA HIS A 27 6.85 -0.97 6.97
C HIS A 27 7.05 -0.78 5.47
N GLY A 28 8.27 -0.98 4.97
CA GLY A 28 8.55 -0.84 3.53
C GLY A 28 7.89 -1.93 2.68
N LYS A 29 7.83 -3.17 3.20
CA LYS A 29 7.17 -4.29 2.50
C LYS A 29 5.65 -4.10 2.45
N ILE A 30 5.06 -3.67 3.56
CA ILE A 30 3.62 -3.39 3.67
C ILE A 30 3.25 -2.18 2.80
N ALA A 31 4.01 -1.08 2.86
CA ALA A 31 3.78 0.09 2.02
C ALA A 31 3.77 -0.26 0.52
N ARG A 32 4.71 -1.11 0.08
CA ARG A 32 4.77 -1.55 -1.32
C ARG A 32 3.57 -2.39 -1.72
N ALA A 33 3.14 -3.32 -0.87
CA ALA A 33 1.98 -4.16 -1.15
C ALA A 33 0.67 -3.37 -1.13
N LEU A 34 0.55 -2.37 -0.24
CA LEU A 34 -0.58 -1.46 -0.20
C LEU A 34 -0.64 -0.61 -1.49
N ALA A 35 0.50 -0.06 -1.92
CA ALA A 35 0.61 0.73 -3.15
C ALA A 35 0.20 -0.08 -4.40
N ASP A 36 0.57 -1.36 -4.48
CA ASP A 36 0.16 -2.27 -5.56
C ASP A 36 -1.38 -2.36 -5.66
N LYS A 37 -2.06 -2.60 -4.53
CA LYS A 37 -3.52 -2.71 -4.51
C LYS A 37 -4.23 -1.38 -4.73
N ILE A 38 -3.69 -0.28 -4.21
CA ILE A 38 -4.21 1.07 -4.48
C ILE A 38 -4.13 1.38 -5.98
N SER A 39 -3.04 1.03 -6.66
CA SER A 39 -2.89 1.27 -8.11
C SER A 39 -3.98 0.55 -8.93
N ILE A 40 -4.36 -0.66 -8.52
CA ILE A 40 -5.46 -1.41 -9.15
C ILE A 40 -6.81 -0.73 -8.84
N ALA A 41 -7.04 -0.37 -7.58
CA ALA A 41 -8.29 0.30 -7.16
C ALA A 41 -8.51 1.61 -7.93
N VAL A 42 -7.48 2.46 -8.01
CA VAL A 42 -7.53 3.74 -8.74
C VAL A 42 -7.95 3.55 -10.19
N LYS A 43 -7.41 2.53 -10.88
CA LYS A 43 -7.79 2.24 -12.27
C LYS A 43 -9.25 1.80 -12.36
N VAL A 44 -9.70 0.91 -11.47
CA VAL A 44 -11.09 0.44 -11.47
C VAL A 44 -12.07 1.59 -11.24
N ASP A 45 -11.79 2.45 -10.27
CA ASP A 45 -12.63 3.61 -9.97
C ASP A 45 -12.66 4.59 -11.15
N TYR A 46 -11.48 4.87 -11.75
CA TYR A 46 -11.38 5.76 -12.91
C TYR A 46 -12.16 5.25 -14.13
N PHE A 47 -12.05 3.95 -14.44
CA PHE A 47 -12.75 3.34 -15.56
C PHE A 47 -14.20 2.90 -15.24
N LYS A 48 -14.77 3.35 -14.11
CA LYS A 48 -16.15 3.03 -13.66
C LYS A 48 -16.44 1.53 -13.59
N GLY A 49 -15.45 0.75 -13.16
CA GLY A 49 -15.62 -0.68 -12.91
C GLY A 49 -16.49 -0.97 -11.69
N LYS A 50 -16.74 -2.26 -11.44
CA LYS A 50 -17.45 -2.69 -10.23
C LYS A 50 -16.57 -2.50 -8.99
N PHE A 51 -17.20 -2.22 -7.85
CA PHE A 51 -16.50 -2.12 -6.58
C PHE A 51 -15.82 -3.45 -6.21
N ILE A 52 -14.49 -3.40 -6.01
CA ILE A 52 -13.67 -4.55 -5.60
C ILE A 52 -12.79 -4.26 -4.37
N GLY A 53 -13.05 -3.15 -3.67
CA GLY A 53 -12.20 -2.67 -2.57
C GLY A 53 -11.99 -3.70 -1.46
N ASP A 54 -13.06 -4.36 -1.01
CA ASP A 54 -12.99 -5.36 0.07
C ASP A 54 -12.09 -6.54 -0.28
N LYS A 55 -12.14 -6.99 -1.54
CA LYS A 55 -11.31 -8.11 -2.02
C LYS A 55 -9.83 -7.71 -2.03
N LEU A 56 -9.54 -6.48 -2.46
CA LEU A 56 -8.18 -5.95 -2.50
C LEU A 56 -7.61 -5.79 -1.09
N LEU A 57 -8.37 -5.21 -0.15
CA LEU A 57 -7.96 -5.03 1.24
C LEU A 57 -7.68 -6.38 1.92
N LYS A 58 -8.61 -7.33 1.83
CA LYS A 58 -8.42 -8.69 2.36
C LYS A 58 -7.18 -9.37 1.81
N GLY A 59 -6.82 -9.12 0.55
CA GLY A 59 -5.62 -9.66 -0.07
C GLY A 59 -4.32 -9.13 0.57
N VAL A 60 -4.30 -7.86 0.97
CA VAL A 60 -3.15 -7.28 1.70
C VAL A 60 -3.11 -7.80 3.13
N GLU A 61 -4.25 -7.79 3.83
CA GLU A 61 -4.34 -8.25 5.21
C GLU A 61 -3.90 -9.70 5.37
N LYS A 62 -4.34 -10.61 4.49
CA LYS A 62 -3.93 -12.03 4.51
C LYS A 62 -2.42 -12.25 4.35
N ARG A 63 -1.69 -11.29 3.79
CA ARG A 63 -0.25 -11.42 3.52
C ARG A 63 0.61 -10.96 4.70
N PHE A 64 0.09 -10.09 5.56
CA PHE A 64 0.84 -9.46 6.66
C PHE A 64 0.21 -9.68 8.03
N LYS A 65 -0.85 -10.47 8.10
CA LYS A 65 -1.40 -11.08 9.31
C LYS A 65 -0.74 -12.43 9.51
#